data_AF-A0A8J2EM54-F1
#
_entry.id   AF-A0A8J2EM54-F1
#
_cell.length_a   1.000
_cell.length_b   1.000
_cell.length_c   1.000
_cell.angle_alpha   90.00
_cell.angle_beta   90.00
_cell.angle_gamma   90.00
#
_symmetry.space_group_name_H-M   'P 1'
#
loop_
_entity.id
_entity.type
_entity.pdbx_description
1 polymer ?
#
loop_
_entity_poly.entity_id
_entity_poly.type
_entity_poly.pdbx_seq_one_letter_code
_entity_poly.pdbx_strand_id
1 'polypeptide(L)'
;MGLIRVPQELYSPELQDDLELKSNGGPYLRKFAFLQVTIRLPEKRVINWIAMIYGFLPFLLGLSFLVGYVVTQRFVFLYVNIVGLSLLAVNELALKPLLRDPRPPETANRQADGRVKYGMPSGHVLVTGTVMSWVSLEVFFRSTDGSGMNYPWLLAALLTCGPVPWARVHNKDHTLAQVIVAFVMAMVLGVIAFRIRTENFPDHWYPWDLPAKSSAVGQEAEAVTENVI
;
A
#
# COMPACT_ATOMS: atom_id res chain seq x y z
N MET A 1 24.10 -20.17 -4.05
CA MET A 1 24.13 -18.78 -4.60
C MET A 1 24.71 -17.86 -3.53
N GLY A 2 25.98 -17.49 -3.65
CA GLY A 2 26.57 -16.50 -2.75
C GLY A 2 26.07 -15.12 -3.12
N LEU A 3 25.41 -14.43 -2.19
CA LEU A 3 25.11 -13.00 -2.34
C LEU A 3 26.45 -12.27 -2.44
N ILE A 4 26.75 -11.75 -3.62
CA ILE A 4 27.91 -10.88 -3.85
C ILE A 4 27.71 -9.66 -2.95
N ARG A 5 28.44 -9.61 -1.82
CA ARG A 5 28.48 -8.43 -0.97
C ARG A 5 29.32 -7.40 -1.69
N VAL A 6 28.67 -6.38 -2.23
CA VAL A 6 29.36 -5.18 -2.73
C VAL A 6 30.08 -4.55 -1.53
N PRO A 7 31.41 -4.32 -1.60
CA PRO A 7 32.17 -3.70 -0.52
C PRO A 7 31.54 -2.36 -0.11
N GLN A 8 31.28 -2.16 1.19
CA GLN A 8 30.70 -0.91 1.72
C GLN A 8 31.59 0.31 1.45
N GLU A 9 32.88 0.10 1.19
CA GLU A 9 33.88 1.14 0.91
C GLU A 9 33.62 1.88 -0.43
N LEU A 10 32.84 1.30 -1.35
CA LEU A 10 32.38 1.98 -2.56
C LEU A 10 31.25 3.01 -2.31
N TYR A 11 30.78 3.13 -1.07
CA TYR A 11 29.77 4.09 -0.64
C TYR A 11 30.36 5.12 0.33
N SER A 12 31.51 5.71 -0.01
CA SER A 12 32.01 6.84 0.77
C SER A 12 30.95 7.97 0.74
N PRO A 13 30.58 8.58 1.88
CA PRO A 13 29.58 9.66 1.96
C PRO A 13 30.01 10.97 1.29
N GLU A 14 31.26 11.05 0.83
CA GLU A 14 31.80 12.20 0.11
C GLU A 14 31.21 12.22 -1.30
N LEU A 15 30.02 12.83 -1.38
CA LEU A 15 29.35 13.28 -2.59
C LEU A 15 29.54 12.34 -3.78
N GLN A 16 28.82 11.23 -3.80
CA GLN A 16 28.41 10.70 -5.08
C GLN A 16 27.47 11.76 -5.67
N ASP A 17 28.05 12.70 -6.42
CA ASP A 17 27.37 13.80 -7.07
C ASP A 17 26.16 13.22 -7.77
N ASP A 18 24.98 13.64 -7.32
CA ASP A 18 23.72 13.17 -7.85
C ASP A 18 23.64 13.55 -9.32
N LEU A 19 23.97 12.60 -10.20
CA LEU A 19 24.08 12.80 -11.65
C LEU A 19 22.75 13.24 -12.28
N GLU A 20 21.63 13.12 -11.55
CA GLU A 20 20.33 13.60 -11.99
C GLU A 20 20.17 15.13 -11.83
N LEU A 21 20.98 15.79 -11.00
CA LEU A 21 20.91 17.23 -10.74
C LEU A 21 21.67 18.05 -11.77
N LYS A 22 21.14 19.23 -12.11
CA LYS A 22 21.76 20.18 -13.06
C LYS A 22 23.16 20.63 -12.64
N SER A 23 23.43 20.71 -11.34
CA SER A 23 24.79 21.02 -10.83
C SER A 23 25.82 20.00 -11.30
N ASN A 24 25.38 18.77 -11.61
CA ASN A 24 26.22 17.63 -11.96
C ASN A 24 25.96 17.16 -13.40
N GLY A 25 25.41 18.04 -14.25
CA GLY A 25 25.11 17.75 -15.67
C GLY A 25 23.78 17.04 -15.93
N GLY A 26 22.97 16.79 -14.91
CA GLY A 26 21.66 16.15 -15.03
C GLY A 26 20.52 17.08 -15.47
N PRO A 27 19.31 16.55 -15.70
CA PRO A 27 18.17 17.35 -16.18
C PRO A 27 17.39 18.09 -15.08
N TYR A 28 17.51 17.68 -13.81
CA TYR A 28 16.64 18.15 -12.73
C TYR A 28 17.27 19.27 -11.91
N LEU A 29 16.49 20.31 -11.59
CA LEU A 29 16.92 21.40 -10.70
C LEU A 29 16.93 20.97 -9.24
N ARG A 30 15.96 20.17 -8.83
CA ARG A 30 15.78 19.73 -7.44
C ARG A 30 15.32 18.28 -7.40
N LYS A 31 15.78 17.57 -6.39
CA LYS A 31 15.38 16.20 -6.07
C LYS A 31 15.24 16.04 -4.57
N PHE A 32 14.12 15.52 -4.09
CA PHE A 32 13.85 15.31 -2.67
C PHE A 32 12.86 14.16 -2.46
N ALA A 33 12.80 13.62 -1.25
CA ALA A 33 11.83 12.59 -0.89
C ALA A 33 10.74 13.16 0.02
N PHE A 34 9.48 12.80 -0.27
CA PHE A 34 8.34 13.08 0.59
C PHE A 34 7.53 11.80 0.79
N LEU A 35 7.26 11.41 2.04
CA LEU A 35 6.61 10.13 2.38
C LEU A 35 7.23 8.93 1.66
N GLN A 36 8.57 8.90 1.59
CA GLN A 36 9.35 7.90 0.86
C GLN A 36 9.17 7.83 -0.68
N VAL A 37 8.51 8.82 -1.29
CA VAL A 37 8.39 8.97 -2.75
C VAL A 37 9.42 9.98 -3.23
N THR A 38 10.25 9.60 -4.22
CA THR A 38 11.20 10.54 -4.83
C THR A 38 10.47 11.49 -5.78
N ILE A 39 10.62 12.79 -5.53
CA ILE A 39 10.11 13.88 -6.38
C ILE A 39 11.29 14.52 -7.11
N ARG A 40 11.15 14.67 -8.43
CA ARG A 40 12.14 15.30 -9.32
C ARG A 40 11.52 16.52 -9.98
N LEU A 41 12.19 17.67 -9.93
CA LEU A 41 11.69 18.93 -10.50
C LEU A 41 12.75 19.60 -11.38
N PRO A 42 12.36 20.17 -12.54
CA PRO A 42 11.04 20.09 -13.15
C PRO A 42 10.83 18.74 -13.86
N GLU A 43 9.64 18.14 -13.72
CA GLU A 43 9.27 16.95 -14.46
C GLU A 43 8.28 17.29 -15.59
N LYS A 44 8.64 16.92 -16.82
CA LYS A 44 7.87 17.23 -18.03
C LYS A 44 7.13 16.02 -18.60
N ARG A 45 7.56 14.80 -18.25
CA ARG A 45 7.00 13.57 -18.80
C ARG A 45 5.79 13.14 -17.98
N VAL A 46 4.63 13.03 -18.63
CA VAL A 46 3.36 12.62 -18.00
C VAL A 46 3.48 11.27 -17.29
N ILE A 47 4.20 10.32 -17.88
CA ILE A 47 4.39 8.99 -17.29
C ILE A 47 5.09 9.03 -15.91
N ASN A 48 6.01 10.00 -15.71
CA ASN A 48 6.69 10.18 -14.43
C ASN A 48 5.75 10.78 -13.38
N TRP A 49 4.86 11.69 -13.78
CA TRP A 49 3.79 12.17 -12.90
C TRP A 49 2.85 11.05 -12.48
N ILE A 50 2.43 10.20 -13.42
CA ILE A 50 1.60 9.02 -13.12
C ILE A 50 2.32 8.12 -12.12
N ALA A 51 3.58 7.77 -12.36
CA ALA A 51 4.36 6.94 -11.43
C ALA A 51 4.51 7.60 -10.04
N MET A 52 4.73 8.92 -9.97
CA MET A 52 4.78 9.64 -8.69
C MET A 52 3.45 9.56 -7.94
N ILE A 53 2.30 9.74 -8.62
CA ILE A 53 0.96 9.61 -8.01
C ILE A 53 0.75 8.20 -7.45
N TYR A 54 1.09 7.16 -8.23
CA TYR A 54 1.04 5.78 -7.75
C TYR A 54 1.98 5.53 -6.56
N GLY A 55 3.09 6.27 -6.47
CA GLY A 55 3.96 6.27 -5.29
C GLY A 55 3.27 6.70 -4.00
N PHE A 56 2.29 7.62 -4.07
CA PHE A 56 1.55 8.11 -2.90
C PHE A 56 0.33 7.26 -2.53
N LEU A 57 -0.13 6.36 -3.41
CA LEU A 57 -1.34 5.57 -3.18
C LEU A 57 -1.36 4.76 -1.87
N PRO A 58 -0.27 4.15 -1.37
CA PRO A 58 -0.34 3.43 -0.09
C PRO A 58 -0.80 4.32 1.07
N PHE A 59 -0.38 5.60 1.09
CA PHE A 59 -0.79 6.56 2.11
C PHE A 59 -2.25 7.00 1.91
N LEU A 60 -2.63 7.26 0.67
CA LEU A 60 -4.01 7.64 0.33
C LEU A 60 -5.00 6.51 0.61
N LEU A 61 -4.62 5.26 0.36
CA LEU A 61 -5.40 4.07 0.69
C LEU A 61 -5.59 3.95 2.20
N GLY A 62 -4.51 4.03 2.99
CA GLY A 62 -4.58 4.03 4.46
C GLY A 62 -5.51 5.12 4.98
N LEU A 63 -5.33 6.36 4.50
CA LEU A 63 -6.20 7.47 4.88
C LEU A 63 -7.66 7.25 4.47
N SER A 64 -7.93 6.74 3.25
CA SER A 64 -9.29 6.48 2.79
C SER A 64 -10.00 5.42 3.62
N PHE A 65 -9.30 4.37 4.04
CA PHE A 65 -9.86 3.36 4.92
C PHE A 65 -10.06 3.91 6.32
N LEU A 66 -9.15 4.75 6.83
CA LEU A 66 -9.33 5.38 8.13
C LEU A 66 -10.57 6.30 8.14
N VAL A 67 -10.73 7.13 7.12
CA VAL A 67 -11.93 7.98 6.94
C VAL A 67 -13.17 7.09 6.80
N GLY A 68 -13.09 6.02 6.00
CA GLY A 68 -14.16 5.04 5.87
C GLY A 68 -14.59 4.45 7.22
N TYR A 69 -13.63 4.08 8.07
CA TYR A 69 -13.90 3.63 9.43
C TYR A 69 -14.55 4.72 10.27
N VAL A 70 -14.02 5.94 10.30
CA VAL A 70 -14.58 7.04 11.11
C VAL A 70 -16.03 7.33 10.71
N VAL A 71 -16.35 7.32 9.42
CA VAL A 71 -17.70 7.64 8.90
C VAL A 71 -18.67 6.48 9.10
N THR A 72 -18.25 5.25 8.86
CA THR A 72 -19.17 4.09 8.81
C THR A 72 -19.12 3.21 10.05
N GLN A 73 -18.10 3.40 10.90
CA GLN A 73 -17.77 2.56 12.05
C GLN A 73 -17.62 1.06 11.70
N ARG A 74 -17.31 0.74 10.43
CA ARG A 74 -17.16 -0.64 9.94
C ARG A 74 -15.77 -1.18 10.26
N PHE A 75 -15.74 -2.28 11.02
CA PHE A 75 -14.50 -2.95 11.45
C PHE A 75 -13.54 -3.28 10.31
N VAL A 76 -14.04 -3.67 9.13
CA VAL A 76 -13.20 -4.05 7.98
C VAL A 76 -12.21 -2.95 7.55
N PHE A 77 -12.63 -1.68 7.67
CA PHE A 77 -11.78 -0.53 7.36
C PHE A 77 -10.71 -0.26 8.42
N LEU A 78 -11.04 -0.53 9.69
CA LEU A 78 -10.06 -0.49 10.77
C LEU A 78 -9.06 -1.65 10.65
N TYR A 79 -9.56 -2.85 10.33
CA TYR A 79 -8.77 -4.06 10.17
C TYR A 79 -7.65 -3.87 9.13
N VAL A 80 -7.98 -3.38 7.93
CA VAL A 80 -6.98 -3.14 6.88
C VAL A 80 -5.93 -2.10 7.28
N ASN A 81 -6.30 -1.08 8.07
CA ASN A 81 -5.35 -0.11 8.62
C ASN A 81 -4.41 -0.76 9.63
N ILE A 82 -4.93 -1.58 10.55
CA ILE A 82 -4.12 -2.29 11.54
C ILE A 82 -3.13 -3.23 10.84
N VAL A 83 -3.59 -3.99 9.84
CA VAL A 83 -2.71 -4.85 9.04
C VAL A 83 -1.63 -4.02 8.35
N GLY A 84 -2.02 -2.94 7.65
CA GLY A 84 -1.08 -2.06 6.94
C GLY A 84 -0.01 -1.44 7.85
N LEU A 85 -0.42 -0.92 9.02
CA LEU A 85 0.50 -0.35 10.02
C LEU A 85 1.42 -1.40 10.63
N SER A 86 0.90 -2.59 10.92
CA SER A 86 1.68 -3.71 11.45
C SER A 86 2.76 -4.15 10.44
N LEU A 87 2.38 -4.28 9.16
CA LEU A 87 3.32 -4.60 8.09
C LEU A 87 4.38 -3.51 7.92
N LEU A 88 3.99 -2.23 7.97
CA LEU A 88 4.93 -1.11 7.90
C LEU A 88 5.93 -1.18 9.06
N ALA A 89 5.45 -1.39 10.29
CA ALA A 89 6.29 -1.50 11.48
C ALA A 89 7.27 -2.67 11.37
N VAL A 90 6.80 -3.88 11.06
CA VAL A 90 7.66 -5.06 10.88
C VAL A 90 8.67 -4.84 9.75
N ASN A 91 8.25 -4.23 8.64
CA ASN A 91 9.12 -3.99 7.50
C ASN A 91 10.25 -2.99 7.81
N GLU A 92 9.92 -1.86 8.42
CA GLU A 92 10.91 -0.80 8.73
C GLU A 92 11.77 -1.13 9.95
N LEU A 93 11.19 -1.77 10.99
CA LEU A 93 11.87 -2.00 12.26
C LEU A 93 12.61 -3.35 12.33
N ALA A 94 12.18 -4.36 11.56
CA ALA A 94 12.80 -5.68 11.58
C ALA A 94 13.42 -6.08 10.24
N LEU A 95 12.63 -6.13 9.16
CA LEU A 95 13.10 -6.73 7.90
C LEU A 95 14.20 -5.92 7.22
N LYS A 96 14.04 -4.59 7.11
CA LYS A 96 15.06 -3.73 6.47
C LYS A 96 16.39 -3.71 7.23
N PRO A 97 16.42 -3.55 8.57
CA PRO A 97 17.66 -3.66 9.33
C PRO A 97 18.34 -5.03 9.24
N LEU A 98 17.56 -6.10 9.03
CA LEU A 98 18.07 -7.46 8.84
C LEU A 98 18.68 -7.66 7.45
N LEU A 99 18.01 -7.22 6.39
CA LEU A 99 18.44 -7.46 5.00
C LEU A 99 19.50 -6.46 4.52
N ARG A 100 19.42 -5.20 4.95
CA ARG A 100 20.38 -4.11 4.63
C ARG A 100 20.69 -3.90 3.15
N ASP A 101 19.79 -4.31 2.27
CA ASP A 101 19.94 -4.12 0.83
C ASP A 101 19.61 -2.65 0.46
N PRO A 102 20.56 -1.88 -0.10
CA PRO A 102 20.36 -0.45 -0.37
C PRO A 102 19.38 -0.21 -1.54
N ARG A 103 18.65 0.91 -1.49
CA ARG A 103 17.88 1.40 -2.64
C ARG A 103 18.80 1.78 -3.82
N PRO A 104 18.27 1.96 -5.04
CA PRO A 104 19.04 2.52 -6.16
C PRO A 104 19.66 3.87 -5.80
N PRO A 105 20.89 4.19 -6.27
CA PRO A 105 21.57 5.45 -5.95
C PRO A 105 20.79 6.69 -6.42
N GLU A 106 19.93 6.55 -7.44
CA GLU A 106 19.10 7.62 -7.98
C GLU A 106 17.92 8.00 -7.06
N THR A 107 17.66 7.26 -5.99
CA THR A 107 16.60 7.61 -5.04
C THR A 107 16.93 8.89 -4.27
N ALA A 108 15.91 9.68 -3.96
CA ALA A 108 16.01 10.77 -2.98
C ALA A 108 15.85 10.28 -1.54
N ASN A 109 15.52 8.99 -1.34
CA ASN A 109 15.32 8.38 -0.04
C ASN A 109 16.64 8.13 0.69
N ARG A 110 17.15 9.19 1.31
CA ARG A 110 18.43 9.19 2.02
C ARG A 110 18.24 9.39 3.51
N GLN A 111 19.19 8.89 4.29
CA GLN A 111 19.31 9.12 5.73
C GLN A 111 19.76 10.57 5.99
N ALA A 112 19.74 11.01 7.25
CA ALA A 112 20.16 12.37 7.61
C ALA A 112 21.64 12.64 7.28
N ASP A 113 22.46 11.58 7.23
CA ASP A 113 23.87 11.63 6.84
C ASP A 113 24.12 11.54 5.32
N GLY A 114 23.05 11.55 4.50
CA GLY A 114 23.13 11.46 3.04
C GLY A 114 23.23 10.05 2.47
N ARG A 115 23.46 9.02 3.29
CA ARG A 115 23.53 7.62 2.83
C ARG A 115 22.17 7.14 2.32
N VAL A 116 22.18 6.25 1.33
CA VAL A 116 20.95 5.67 0.78
C VAL A 116 20.26 4.79 1.84
N LYS A 117 18.94 4.93 1.99
CA LYS A 117 18.16 4.07 2.91
C LYS A 117 18.06 2.63 2.37
N TYR A 118 17.85 1.67 3.26
CA TYR A 118 17.56 0.29 2.85
C TYR A 118 16.22 0.19 2.11
N GLY A 119 16.23 -0.64 1.07
CA GLY A 119 15.15 -0.80 0.10
C GLY A 119 14.45 -2.15 0.13
N MET A 120 15.09 -3.20 0.66
CA MET A 120 14.48 -4.54 0.71
C MET A 120 13.86 -4.87 2.07
N PRO A 121 12.60 -5.35 2.12
CA PRO A 121 11.60 -5.29 1.05
C PRO A 121 11.02 -3.88 0.85
N SER A 122 10.41 -3.65 -0.33
CA SER A 122 9.64 -2.44 -0.60
C SER A 122 8.37 -2.40 0.25
N GLY A 123 8.32 -1.51 1.25
CA GLY A 123 7.16 -1.37 2.15
C GLY A 123 5.88 -0.95 1.42
N HIS A 124 5.98 -0.12 0.38
CA HIS A 124 4.83 0.30 -0.43
C HIS A 124 4.19 -0.91 -1.13
N VAL A 125 5.02 -1.74 -1.76
CA VAL A 125 4.58 -2.94 -2.47
C VAL A 125 4.08 -4.00 -1.49
N LEU A 126 4.72 -4.12 -0.34
CA LEU A 126 4.30 -5.06 0.71
C LEU A 126 2.87 -4.74 1.18
N VAL A 127 2.59 -3.48 1.51
CA VAL A 127 1.27 -3.05 1.97
C VAL A 127 0.23 -3.16 0.84
N THR A 128 0.46 -2.56 -0.32
CA THR A 128 -0.55 -2.56 -1.40
C THR A 128 -0.77 -3.93 -2.01
N GLY A 129 0.28 -4.75 -2.14
CA GLY A 129 0.16 -6.13 -2.58
C GLY A 129 -0.65 -6.97 -1.58
N THR A 130 -0.47 -6.74 -0.27
CA THR A 130 -1.22 -7.46 0.77
C THR A 130 -2.69 -7.09 0.71
N VAL A 131 -3.00 -5.78 0.63
CA VAL A 131 -4.37 -5.28 0.46
C VAL A 131 -5.00 -5.82 -0.82
N MET A 132 -4.29 -5.79 -1.94
CA MET A 132 -4.79 -6.31 -3.22
C MET A 132 -5.13 -7.80 -3.12
N SER A 133 -4.20 -8.62 -2.61
CA SER A 133 -4.41 -10.05 -2.43
C SER A 133 -5.57 -10.34 -1.49
N TRP A 134 -5.64 -9.66 -0.34
CA TRP A 134 -6.73 -9.82 0.62
C TRP A 134 -8.09 -9.45 0.01
N VAL A 135 -8.23 -8.27 -0.61
CA VAL A 135 -9.48 -7.83 -1.24
C VAL A 135 -9.91 -8.79 -2.35
N SER A 136 -8.97 -9.27 -3.18
CA SER A 136 -9.29 -10.28 -4.19
C SER A 136 -9.88 -11.54 -3.56
N LEU A 137 -9.30 -12.05 -2.47
CA LEU A 137 -9.81 -13.23 -1.77
C LEU A 137 -11.20 -13.00 -1.15
N GLU A 138 -11.44 -11.83 -0.55
CA GLU A 138 -12.77 -11.46 -0.04
C GLU A 138 -13.81 -11.44 -1.18
N VAL A 139 -13.48 -10.88 -2.34
CA VAL A 139 -14.38 -10.83 -3.50
C VAL A 139 -14.64 -12.23 -4.09
N PHE A 140 -13.60 -13.07 -4.20
CA PHE A 140 -13.73 -14.41 -4.83
C PHE A 140 -14.45 -15.43 -3.95
N PHE A 141 -14.12 -15.49 -2.66
CA PHE A 141 -14.58 -16.59 -1.79
C PHE A 141 -15.80 -16.24 -0.94
N ARG A 142 -16.19 -14.97 -0.92
CA ARG A 142 -17.19 -14.49 0.04
C ARG A 142 -18.31 -13.66 -0.59
N SER A 143 -18.63 -13.98 -1.84
CA SER A 143 -19.91 -13.67 -2.54
C SER A 143 -21.09 -14.58 -2.09
N THR A 144 -21.01 -15.16 -0.89
CA THR A 144 -21.85 -16.29 -0.46
C THR A 144 -23.27 -15.91 -0.03
N ASP A 145 -23.60 -14.62 0.04
CA ASP A 145 -24.97 -14.13 0.22
C ASP A 145 -25.80 -14.15 -1.08
N GLY A 146 -25.22 -14.63 -2.19
CA GLY A 146 -25.86 -14.65 -3.50
C GLY A 146 -25.84 -13.29 -4.21
N SER A 147 -25.17 -12.27 -3.66
CA SER A 147 -25.07 -10.92 -4.27
C SER A 147 -24.16 -10.85 -5.51
N GLY A 148 -23.54 -11.97 -5.90
CA GLY A 148 -22.62 -12.03 -7.03
C GLY A 148 -21.26 -11.41 -6.72
N MET A 149 -20.30 -11.64 -7.60
CA MET A 149 -18.93 -11.15 -7.41
C MET A 149 -18.92 -9.62 -7.48
N ASN A 150 -18.34 -8.96 -6.47
CA ASN A 150 -18.26 -7.51 -6.44
C ASN A 150 -17.11 -6.99 -7.33
N TYR A 151 -17.31 -7.07 -8.65
CA TYR A 151 -16.33 -6.67 -9.67
C TYR A 151 -15.80 -5.23 -9.50
N PRO A 152 -16.62 -4.22 -9.12
CA PRO A 152 -16.11 -2.87 -8.85
C PRO A 152 -14.99 -2.84 -7.80
N TRP A 153 -15.11 -3.59 -6.71
CA TRP A 153 -14.08 -3.64 -5.67
C TRP A 153 -12.81 -4.36 -6.13
N LEU A 154 -12.96 -5.46 -6.87
CA LEU A 154 -11.82 -6.14 -7.46
C LEU A 154 -11.07 -5.23 -8.45
N LEU A 155 -11.81 -4.55 -9.33
CA LEU A 155 -11.24 -3.62 -10.29
C LEU A 155 -10.56 -2.44 -9.59
N ALA A 156 -11.19 -1.88 -8.54
CA ALA A 156 -10.58 -0.82 -7.74
C ALA A 156 -9.28 -1.28 -7.08
N ALA A 157 -9.24 -2.49 -6.51
CA ALA A 157 -8.02 -3.04 -5.92
C ALA A 157 -6.91 -3.24 -6.97
N LEU A 158 -7.23 -3.81 -8.13
CA LEU A 158 -6.26 -4.04 -9.20
C LEU A 158 -5.71 -2.72 -9.78
N LEU A 159 -6.58 -1.73 -10.03
CA LEU A 159 -6.19 -0.45 -10.61
C LEU A 159 -5.42 0.42 -9.62
N THR A 160 -5.73 0.37 -8.33
CA THR A 160 -5.04 1.20 -7.32
C THR A 160 -3.74 0.56 -6.83
N CYS A 161 -3.73 -0.75 -6.58
CA CYS A 161 -2.60 -1.43 -5.97
C CYS A 161 -1.64 -2.05 -6.99
N GLY A 162 -2.16 -2.52 -8.14
CA GLY A 162 -1.41 -3.26 -9.15
C GLY A 162 -0.26 -2.45 -9.80
N PRO A 163 -0.44 -1.17 -10.14
CA PRO A 163 0.64 -0.37 -10.75
C PRO A 163 1.72 0.09 -9.75
N VAL A 164 1.53 -0.07 -8.44
CA VAL A 164 2.48 0.39 -7.42
C VAL A 164 3.87 -0.26 -7.57
N PRO A 165 4.01 -1.60 -7.72
CA PRO A 165 5.27 -2.25 -8.10
C PRO A 165 6.02 -1.56 -9.24
N TRP A 166 5.35 -1.32 -10.36
CA TRP A 166 5.94 -0.65 -11.53
C TRP A 166 6.40 0.77 -11.17
N ALA A 167 5.55 1.54 -10.48
CA ALA A 167 5.85 2.90 -10.09
C ALA A 167 7.10 3.00 -9.20
N ARG A 168 7.33 2.03 -8.28
CA ARG A 168 8.52 2.01 -7.42
C ARG A 168 9.82 1.78 -8.21
N VAL A 169 9.78 0.91 -9.22
CA VAL A 169 10.93 0.66 -10.11
C VAL A 169 11.15 1.84 -11.05
N HIS A 170 10.07 2.36 -11.64
CA HIS A 170 10.10 3.47 -12.59
C HIS A 170 10.66 4.75 -11.98
N ASN A 171 10.23 5.09 -10.75
CA ASN A 171 10.73 6.26 -10.02
C ASN A 171 12.14 6.06 -9.41
N LYS A 172 12.77 4.90 -9.63
CA LYS A 172 14.07 4.53 -9.04
C LYS A 172 14.07 4.56 -7.51
N ASP A 173 12.93 4.26 -6.90
CA ASP A 173 12.83 4.14 -5.45
C ASP A 173 13.23 2.75 -4.95
N HIS A 174 13.10 1.74 -5.82
CA HIS A 174 13.48 0.35 -5.53
C HIS A 174 14.02 -0.34 -6.79
N THR A 175 14.84 -1.36 -6.60
CA THR A 175 15.23 -2.28 -7.69
C THR A 175 14.08 -3.25 -8.01
N LEU A 176 14.13 -3.88 -9.18
CA LEU A 176 13.14 -4.89 -9.56
C LEU A 176 13.13 -6.07 -8.57
N ALA A 177 14.31 -6.52 -8.12
CA ALA A 177 14.42 -7.62 -7.15
C ALA A 177 13.75 -7.27 -5.81
N GLN A 178 13.96 -6.05 -5.29
CA GLN A 178 13.30 -5.56 -4.06
C GLN A 178 11.78 -5.58 -4.18
N VAL A 179 11.26 -5.23 -5.36
CA VAL A 179 9.82 -5.21 -5.64
C VAL A 179 9.26 -6.62 -5.77
N ILE A 180 9.93 -7.53 -6.48
CA ILE A 180 9.49 -8.92 -6.64
C ILE A 180 9.42 -9.63 -5.28
N VAL A 181 10.49 -9.52 -4.47
CA VAL A 181 10.52 -10.13 -3.12
C VAL A 181 9.38 -9.60 -2.27
N ALA A 182 9.19 -8.28 -2.22
CA ALA A 182 8.10 -7.68 -1.48
C ALA A 182 6.72 -8.15 -1.97
N PHE A 183 6.53 -8.27 -3.29
CA PHE A 183 5.27 -8.69 -3.88
C PHE A 183 4.92 -10.14 -3.55
N VAL A 184 5.89 -11.06 -3.63
CA VAL A 184 5.70 -12.47 -3.23
C VAL A 184 5.32 -12.56 -1.76
N MET A 185 6.05 -11.85 -0.88
CA MET A 185 5.71 -11.77 0.55
C MET A 185 4.29 -11.22 0.76
N ALA A 186 3.92 -10.19 0.00
CA ALA A 186 2.62 -9.54 0.10
C ALA A 186 1.46 -10.48 -0.26
N MET A 187 1.63 -11.37 -1.25
CA MET A 187 0.60 -12.37 -1.59
C MET A 187 0.37 -13.35 -0.44
N VAL A 188 1.45 -13.85 0.18
CA VAL A 188 1.35 -14.75 1.34
C VAL A 188 0.67 -14.06 2.52
N LEU A 189 1.08 -12.82 2.81
CA LEU A 189 0.51 -12.02 3.90
C LEU A 189 -0.96 -11.64 3.64
N GLY A 190 -1.36 -11.44 2.38
CA GLY A 190 -2.76 -11.24 1.98
C GLY A 190 -3.63 -12.46 2.28
N VAL A 191 -3.14 -13.67 1.99
CA VAL A 191 -3.81 -14.92 2.36
C VAL A 191 -3.95 -15.05 3.88
N ILE A 192 -2.87 -14.74 4.63
CA ILE A 192 -2.90 -14.78 6.10
C ILE A 192 -3.91 -13.77 6.64
N ALA A 193 -3.90 -12.52 6.15
CA ALA A 193 -4.85 -11.49 6.56
C ALA A 193 -6.30 -11.89 6.24
N PHE A 194 -6.54 -12.52 5.09
CA PHE A 194 -7.86 -13.08 4.77
C PHE A 194 -8.28 -14.15 5.78
N ARG A 195 -7.42 -15.13 6.09
CA ARG A 195 -7.72 -16.21 7.04
C ARG A 195 -7.99 -15.68 8.44
N ILE A 196 -7.13 -14.81 8.97
CA ILE A 196 -7.32 -14.19 10.29
C ILE A 196 -8.68 -13.49 10.35
N ARG A 197 -9.01 -12.67 9.34
CA ARG A 197 -10.27 -11.96 9.31
C ARG A 197 -11.46 -12.90 9.26
N THR A 198 -11.42 -13.89 8.37
CA THR A 198 -12.53 -14.82 8.10
C THR A 198 -12.83 -15.80 9.23
N GLU A 199 -11.81 -16.21 9.98
CA GLU A 199 -11.96 -17.15 11.10
C GLU A 199 -12.33 -16.45 12.40
N ASN A 200 -11.75 -15.28 12.68
CA ASN A 200 -11.91 -14.62 13.98
C ASN A 200 -13.01 -13.54 13.99
N PHE A 201 -13.39 -13.03 12.81
CA PHE A 201 -14.36 -11.94 12.69
C PHE A 201 -15.43 -12.23 11.62
N PRO A 202 -16.06 -13.42 11.59
CA PRO A 202 -16.92 -13.85 10.48
C PRO A 202 -18.09 -12.90 10.19
N ASP A 203 -18.63 -12.23 11.20
CA ASP A 203 -19.83 -11.39 11.11
C ASP A 203 -19.55 -9.92 10.70
N HIS A 204 -18.28 -9.55 10.55
CA HIS A 204 -17.87 -8.18 10.22
C HIS A 204 -17.59 -8.01 8.72
N TRP A 205 -18.52 -8.45 7.90
CA TRP A 205 -18.22 -8.85 6.53
C TRP A 205 -18.22 -7.69 5.53
N TYR A 206 -19.00 -6.62 5.74
CA TYR A 206 -19.29 -5.74 4.60
C TYR A 206 -18.95 -4.26 4.82
N PRO A 207 -18.02 -3.70 4.01
CA PRO A 207 -17.91 -2.26 3.83
C PRO A 207 -19.06 -1.70 2.96
N TRP A 208 -19.72 -2.56 2.17
CA TRP A 208 -20.80 -2.18 1.24
C TRP A 208 -22.20 -2.62 1.67
N ASP A 209 -22.36 -3.33 2.78
CA ASP A 209 -23.66 -3.42 3.43
C ASP A 209 -23.89 -2.06 4.06
N LEU A 210 -24.48 -1.16 3.28
CA LEU A 210 -25.28 -0.12 3.88
C LEU A 210 -26.30 -0.86 4.76
N PRO A 211 -26.50 -0.45 6.03
CA PRO A 211 -27.58 -1.04 6.81
C PRO A 211 -28.81 -0.98 5.91
N ALA A 212 -29.36 -2.15 5.55
CA ALA A 212 -30.63 -2.23 4.87
C ALA A 212 -31.52 -1.26 5.64
N LYS A 213 -31.95 -0.16 4.99
CA LYS A 213 -32.67 0.95 5.63
C LYS A 213 -33.54 0.32 6.69
N SER A 214 -33.17 0.49 7.96
CA SER A 214 -33.76 -0.29 9.03
C SER A 214 -35.26 -0.17 8.85
N SER A 215 -35.91 -1.29 8.54
CA SER A 215 -37.35 -1.40 8.46
C SER A 215 -38.02 -1.08 9.80
N ALA A 216 -37.26 -0.60 10.80
CA ALA A 216 -37.72 0.13 11.97
C ALA A 216 -38.72 1.26 11.64
N VAL A 217 -38.62 1.92 10.47
CA VAL A 217 -39.67 2.90 10.06
C VAL A 217 -41.00 2.20 9.68
N GLY A 218 -40.95 0.92 9.29
CA GLY A 218 -42.14 0.11 8.99
C GLY A 218 -42.72 -0.62 10.21
N GLN A 219 -41.88 -1.07 11.15
CA GLN A 219 -42.36 -1.83 12.32
C GLN A 219 -43.01 -0.95 13.39
N GLU A 220 -42.62 0.33 13.52
CA GLU A 220 -43.37 1.26 14.38
C GLU A 220 -44.73 1.64 13.76
N ALA A 221 -44.84 1.68 12.43
CA ALA A 221 -46.12 1.97 11.77
C ALA A 221 -47.12 0.80 11.94
N GLU A 222 -46.65 -0.45 11.92
CA GLU A 222 -47.52 -1.63 12.10
C GLU A 222 -48.03 -1.76 13.55
N ALA A 223 -47.18 -1.51 14.55
CA ALA A 223 -47.55 -1.59 15.97
C ALA A 223 -48.56 -0.51 16.44
N VAL A 224 -48.66 0.62 15.73
CA VAL A 224 -49.67 1.66 16.03
C VAL A 224 -51.06 1.26 15.51
N THR A 225 -51.15 0.47 14.44
CA THR A 225 -52.45 0.03 13.88
C THR A 225 -53.12 -1.08 14.68
N GLU A 226 -52.37 -1.96 15.35
CA GLU A 226 -52.95 -3.07 16.13
C GLU A 226 -53.57 -2.64 17.47
N ASN A 227 -53.29 -1.43 17.95
CA ASN A 227 -53.82 -0.92 19.23
C ASN A 227 -55.06 -0.01 19.09
N VAL A 228 -55.70 0.04 17.91
CA VAL A 228 -56.84 0.94 17.62
C VAL A 228 -58.13 0.17 17.26
N ILE A 229 -58.21 -1.14 17.52
CA ILE A 229 -59.43 -1.95 17.29
C ILE A 229 -59.96 -2.51 18.61
#